data_AF-A0A924H2D8-F1
#
_entry.id   AF-A0A924H2D8-F1
#
_cell.length_a   1.000
_cell.length_b   1.000
_cell.length_c   1.000
_cell.angle_alpha   90.00
_cell.angle_beta   90.00
_cell.angle_gamma   90.00
#
_symmetry.space_group_name_H-M   'P 1'
#
loop_
_entity.id
_entity.type
_entity.pdbx_description
1 polymer ?
#
loop_
_entity_poly.entity_id
_entity_poly.type
_entity_poly.pdbx_seq_one_letter_code
_entity_poly.pdbx_strand_id
1 'polypeptide(L)' 'MRGNDIYNESLFSTVRLEDFVPANHPLRPIRLWMNEALAKMDERFPAMYEADVKGGRPSIAPEKLMRAML' A
#
# COMPACT_ATOMS: atom_id res chain seq x y z
N MET A 1 -11.12 -9.79 -7.66
CA MET A 1 -11.24 -9.04 -6.39
C MET A 1 -9.93 -8.31 -6.13
N ARG A 2 -9.99 -7.01 -5.81
CA ARG A 2 -8.83 -6.26 -5.31
C ARG A 2 -8.46 -6.79 -3.92
N GLY A 3 -7.20 -7.08 -3.65
CA GLY A 3 -6.77 -7.36 -2.28
C GLY A 3 -6.81 -6.13 -1.41
N ASN A 4 -7.04 -6.31 -0.10
CA ASN A 4 -7.03 -5.19 0.83
C ASN A 4 -5.61 -4.66 1.03
N ASP A 5 -5.50 -3.34 1.18
CA ASP A 5 -4.27 -2.68 1.53
C ASP A 5 -4.02 -2.74 3.06
N ILE A 6 -3.69 -3.94 3.54
CA ILE A 6 -3.44 -4.21 4.96
C ILE A 6 -1.95 -4.47 5.19
N TYR A 7 -1.39 -3.85 6.23
CA TYR A 7 -0.08 -4.20 6.77
C TYR A 7 -0.19 -5.47 7.63
N ASN A 8 0.59 -6.49 7.28
CA ASN A 8 0.62 -7.73 8.03
C ASN A 8 1.87 -7.73 8.91
N GLU A 9 1.77 -7.11 10.09
CA GLU A 9 2.92 -6.85 10.97
C GLU A 9 3.39 -8.07 11.78
N SER A 10 2.55 -9.11 11.93
CA SER A 10 2.77 -10.14 12.95
C SER A 10 3.35 -11.47 12.45
N LEU A 11 3.69 -11.60 11.17
CA LEU A 11 4.16 -12.88 10.60
C LEU A 11 5.68 -12.99 10.44
N PHE A 12 6.41 -11.88 10.43
CA PHE A 12 7.87 -11.86 10.32
C PHE A 12 8.45 -10.72 11.15
N SER A 13 9.50 -10.98 11.93
CA SER A 13 10.32 -9.94 12.55
C SER A 13 11.21 -9.30 11.48
N THR A 14 10.66 -8.37 10.70
CA THR A 14 11.44 -7.59 9.76
C THR A 14 11.61 -6.17 10.30
N VAL A 15 12.81 -5.63 10.12
CA VAL A 15 13.16 -4.24 10.46
C VAL A 15 12.16 -3.31 9.80
N ARG A 16 11.54 -2.39 10.56
CA ARG A 16 10.61 -1.43 9.98
C ARG A 16 11.41 -0.40 9.20
N LEU A 17 10.82 0.12 8.12
CA LEU A 17 11.46 1.19 7.35
C LEU A 17 11.71 2.43 8.23
N GLU A 18 10.82 2.62 9.20
CA GLU A 18 10.86 3.67 10.22
C GLU A 18 12.04 3.52 11.19
N ASP A 19 12.55 2.30 11.38
CA ASP A 19 13.73 1.99 12.20
C ASP A 19 15.04 2.21 11.42
N PHE A 20 15.00 2.09 10.08
CA PHE A 20 16.19 2.20 9.22
C PHE A 20 16.42 3.61 8.68
N VAL A 21 15.35 4.34 8.34
CA VAL A 21 15.44 5.66 7.73
C VAL A 21 15.39 6.73 8.82
N PRO A 22 16.34 7.69 8.91
CA PRO A 22 16.29 8.76 9.90
C PRO A 22 14.99 9.57 9.87
N ALA A 23 14.56 10.09 11.02
CA ALA A 23 13.35 10.91 11.12
C ALA A 23 13.42 12.18 10.25
N ASN A 24 14.61 12.77 10.13
CA ASN A 24 14.86 13.99 9.36
C ASN A 24 15.24 13.70 7.89
N HIS A 25 15.00 12.49 7.39
CA HIS A 25 15.36 12.13 6.02
C HIS A 25 14.50 12.89 4.99
N PRO A 26 15.09 13.51 3.95
CA PRO A 26 14.36 14.35 3.00
C PRO A 26 13.29 13.61 2.19
N LEU A 27 13.34 12.28 2.11
CA LEU A 27 12.31 11.46 1.45
C LEU A 27 11.10 11.12 2.35
N ARG A 28 11.16 11.37 3.66
CA ARG A 28 10.03 11.10 4.59
C ARG A 28 8.74 11.85 4.19
N PRO A 29 8.78 13.14 3.78
CA PRO A 29 7.58 13.84 3.30
C PRO A 29 6.97 13.22 2.04
N ILE A 30 7.79 12.63 1.15
CA ILE A 30 7.30 12.03 -0.10
C ILE A 30 6.39 10.83 0.21
N ARG A 31 6.79 9.98 1.17
CA ARG A 31 5.97 8.85 1.62
C ARG A 31 4.64 9.33 2.20
N LEU A 32 4.63 10.44 2.94
CA LEU A 32 3.40 11.04 3.47
C LEU A 32 2.46 11.48 2.33
N TRP A 33 2.97 12.29 1.39
CA TRP A 33 2.18 12.79 0.27
C TRP A 33 1.63 11.69 -0.62
N MET A 34 2.45 10.67 -0.90
CA MET A 34 2.01 9.51 -1.66
C MET A 34 0.92 8.73 -0.91
N ASN A 35 1.07 8.50 0.39
CA ASN A 35 0.04 7.81 1.18
C ASN A 35 -1.29 8.59 1.17
N GLU A 36 -1.24 9.92 1.26
CA GLU A 36 -2.42 10.78 1.16
C GLU A 36 -3.07 10.71 -0.23
N ALA A 37 -2.27 10.73 -1.29
CA ALA A 37 -2.76 10.59 -2.66
C ALA A 37 -3.41 9.21 -2.88
N LEU A 38 -2.78 8.13 -2.40
CA LEU A 38 -3.31 6.77 -2.49
C LEU A 38 -4.62 6.62 -1.72
N ALA A 39 -4.74 7.23 -0.53
CA ALA A 39 -5.98 7.22 0.25
C ALA A 39 -7.14 7.89 -0.51
N LYS A 40 -6.88 9.01 -1.21
CA LYS A 40 -7.89 9.68 -2.06
C LYS A 40 -8.29 8.84 -3.28
N MET A 41 -7.48 7.87 -3.67
CA MET A 41 -7.75 6.96 -4.79
C MET A 41 -8.37 5.63 -4.35
N ASP A 42 -8.45 5.35 -3.04
CA ASP A 42 -8.91 4.06 -2.52
C ASP A 42 -10.31 3.67 -3.00
N GLU A 43 -11.22 4.64 -3.14
CA GLU A 43 -12.57 4.38 -3.67
C GLU A 43 -12.60 4.12 -5.19
N ARG A 44 -11.59 4.61 -5.92
CA ARG A 44 -11.52 4.47 -7.39
C ARG A 44 -10.91 3.15 -7.83
N PHE A 45 -9.93 2.64 -7.09
CA PHE A 45 -9.27 1.39 -7.45
C PHE A 45 -10.23 0.18 -7.52
N PRO A 46 -11.19 -0.03 -6.59
CA PRO A 46 -12.17 -1.10 -6.67
C PRO A 46 -12.96 -1.10 -7.98
N ALA A 47 -13.32 0.07 -8.50
CA ALA A 47 -14.05 0.20 -9.76
C ALA A 47 -13.23 -0.22 -11.00
N MET A 48 -11.90 -0.25 -10.91
CA MET A 48 -11.02 -0.73 -11.99
C MET A 48 -10.90 -2.25 -12.02
N TYR A 49 -11.17 -2.92 -10.90
CA TYR A 49 -11.28 -4.37 -10.88
C TYR A 49 -12.70 -4.71 -11.27
N GLU A 50 -12.91 -5.45 -12.37
CA GLU A 50 -14.19 -6.09 -12.59
C GLU A 50 -14.53 -6.90 -11.32
N ALA A 51 -15.55 -6.44 -10.60
CA ALA A 51 -15.89 -6.94 -9.28
C ALA A 51 -16.03 -8.47 -9.32
N ASP A 52 -15.55 -9.11 -8.25
CA ASP A 52 -16.10 -10.21 -7.44
C ASP A 52 -17.02 -11.31 -8.03
N VAL A 53 -17.41 -11.27 -9.29
CA VAL A 53 -18.48 -12.06 -9.92
C VAL A 53 -18.04 -13.48 -10.27
N LYS A 54 -16.73 -13.75 -10.39
CA LYS A 54 -16.21 -15.07 -10.78
C LYS A 54 -15.55 -15.88 -9.66
N GLY A 55 -15.35 -15.28 -8.48
CA GLY A 55 -14.52 -15.88 -7.43
C GLY A 55 -13.04 -16.01 -7.82
N GLY A 56 -12.13 -15.98 -6.85
CA GLY A 56 -10.69 -16.12 -7.10
C GLY A 56 -9.81 -15.49 -6.03
N ARG A 57 -8.49 -15.70 -6.12
CA ARG A 57 -7.51 -15.11 -5.20
C ARG A 57 -7.48 -13.59 -5.39
N PRO A 58 -7.57 -12.77 -4.31
CA PRO A 58 -7.42 -11.33 -4.42
C PRO A 58 -6.06 -10.93 -4.99
N SER A 59 -6.04 -9.91 -5.84
CA SER A 59 -4.79 -9.34 -6.37
C SER A 59 -3.99 -8.65 -5.26
N ILE A 60 -2.71 -8.34 -5.53
CA ILE A 60 -1.99 -7.37 -4.70
C ILE A 60 -2.63 -6.00 -4.94
N ALA A 61 -2.85 -5.24 -3.87
CA ALA A 61 -3.38 -3.88 -3.94
C ALA A 61 -2.36 -2.96 -4.65
N PRO A 62 -2.77 -2.14 -5.64
CA PRO A 62 -1.86 -1.27 -6.39
C PRO A 62 -1.05 -0.32 -5.50
N GLU A 63 -1.63 0.09 -4.38
CA GLU A 63 -1.02 0.93 -3.34
C GLU A 63 0.29 0.32 -2.80
N LYS A 64 0.36 -1.01 -2.69
CA LYS A 64 1.56 -1.72 -2.21
C LYS A 64 2.71 -1.66 -3.20
N LEU A 65 2.41 -1.74 -4.50
CA LEU A 65 3.42 -1.64 -5.56
C LEU A 65 3.99 -0.22 -5.63
N MET A 66 3.12 0.79 -5.54
CA MET A 66 3.54 2.19 -5.52
C MET A 66 4.40 2.50 -4.28
N ARG A 67 4.03 1.96 -3.11
CA ARG A 67 4.83 2.08 -1.87
C ARG A 67 6.20 1.44 -1.94
N ALA A 68 6.39 0.42 -2.77
CA ALA A 68 7.67 -0.27 -2.94
C ALA A 68 8.66 0.49 -3.85
N MET A 69 8.21 1.52 -4.58
CA MET A 69 9.05 2.34 -5.46
C MET A 69 9.67 3.57 -4.74
N LEU A 70 9.37 3.76 -3.45
CA LEU A 70 9.94 4.80 -2.59
C LEU A 70 10.97 4.21 -1.62
#